data_AF-A0A367EUM2-F1
#
_entry.id   AF-A0A367EUM2-F1
#
_cell.length_a   1.000
_cell.length_b   1.000
_cell.length_c   1.000
_cell.angle_alpha   90.00
_cell.angle_beta   90.00
_cell.angle_gamma   90.00
#
_symmetry.space_group_name_H-M   'P 1'
#
loop_
_entity.id
_entity.type
_entity.pdbx_description
1 polymer ?
#
loop_
_entity_poly.entity_id
_entity_poly.type
_entity_poly.pdbx_seq_one_letter_code
_entity_poly.pdbx_strand_id
1 'polypeptide(L)'
;MRLPWRLRTAVCGATLLCCTTAALLPTTASAGAADTAHPGSGTQAVVFSDDFDGPAGSPADSGKWQTETGDNVDNHERQYYTPGADNAALDGNGNLVITARKENPGDYQCWYGTCEYTSARLNTAGKFTQTHGHVEARVKVPRGQGMWPAFWMLGDDIGSAGWPACGEIDVMENVGFEPNTVHGTVHGPGYSGSGGIGAAYSTPDGAAFADDFHVFAIDWSPGAISWSVDGNVYQTRTPADVGGNPWVFDKPFFLILNLAVGGYWPGDPDGSTNFPQQMTVDYVHVTAGD
;
A
#
# COMPACT_ATOMS: atom_id res chain seq x y z
N MET A 1 -74.21 38.66 -6.18
CA MET A 1 -74.14 37.97 -4.87
C MET A 1 -72.73 38.18 -4.32
N ARG A 2 -72.51 39.29 -3.61
CA ARG A 2 -72.30 39.38 -2.15
C ARG A 2 -71.12 38.54 -1.62
N LEU A 3 -69.96 39.21 -1.49
CA LEU A 3 -68.96 39.01 -0.43
C LEU A 3 -69.63 39.14 0.96
N PRO A 4 -69.05 38.52 2.00
CA PRO A 4 -68.58 39.28 3.19
C PRO A 4 -67.37 38.61 3.89
N TRP A 5 -66.64 39.11 4.90
CA TRP A 5 -66.36 40.40 5.55
C TRP A 5 -65.09 40.16 6.43
N ARG A 6 -64.02 40.96 6.30
CA ARG A 6 -63.39 41.90 7.28
C ARG A 6 -63.30 41.55 8.79
N LEU A 7 -62.10 41.76 9.35
CA LEU A 7 -61.72 42.62 10.51
C LEU A 7 -60.17 42.78 10.42
N ARG A 8 -59.46 43.92 10.30
CA ARG A 8 -59.30 45.23 10.99
C ARG A 8 -58.66 45.21 12.38
N THR A 9 -57.40 45.69 12.45
CA THR A 9 -56.77 46.56 13.49
C THR A 9 -55.46 47.12 12.88
N ALA A 10 -55.32 48.43 12.67
CA ALA A 10 -54.71 49.47 13.55
C ALA A 10 -53.16 49.37 13.66
N VAL A 11 -52.32 50.41 13.75
CA VAL A 11 -52.22 51.85 13.39
C VAL A 11 -50.79 52.25 13.83
N CYS A 12 -50.22 53.29 13.19
CA CYS A 12 -49.09 54.12 13.62
C CYS A 12 -47.66 53.57 13.62
N GLY A 13 -46.72 54.42 13.17
CA GLY A 13 -45.33 54.35 13.60
C GLY A 13 -44.33 54.87 12.57
N ALA A 14 -43.99 56.15 12.67
CA ALA A 14 -42.93 56.81 11.90
C ALA A 14 -41.57 56.12 12.04
N THR A 15 -40.69 56.23 11.04
CA THR A 15 -39.22 56.27 11.21
C THR A 15 -38.56 56.52 9.84
N LEU A 16 -37.99 57.70 9.67
CA LEU A 16 -36.55 58.01 9.73
C LEU A 16 -35.78 57.60 8.46
N LEU A 17 -35.43 58.64 7.70
CA LEU A 17 -34.28 58.69 6.81
C LEU A 17 -33.04 58.22 7.60
N CYS A 18 -32.38 57.15 7.15
CA CYS A 18 -31.06 56.80 7.62
C CYS A 18 -30.14 56.57 6.42
N CYS A 19 -29.17 57.46 6.28
CA CYS A 19 -28.08 57.40 5.33
C CYS A 19 -27.32 56.08 5.49
N THR A 20 -27.29 55.25 4.44
CA THR A 20 -26.40 54.09 4.39
C THR A 20 -25.01 54.56 3.99
N THR A 21 -24.16 54.79 5.00
CA THR A 21 -22.71 54.84 4.84
C THR A 21 -22.20 53.45 4.48
N ALA A 22 -21.58 53.32 3.30
CA ALA A 22 -20.88 52.11 2.90
C ALA A 22 -19.65 51.91 3.81
N ALA A 23 -19.69 50.90 4.68
CA ALA A 23 -18.55 50.46 5.45
C ALA A 23 -17.70 49.52 4.57
N LEU A 24 -16.53 50.00 4.15
CA LEU A 24 -15.45 49.19 3.60
C LEU A 24 -14.88 48.32 4.73
N LEU A 25 -15.11 47.02 4.67
CA LEU A 25 -14.44 46.05 5.53
C LEU A 25 -13.01 45.84 5.02
N PRO A 26 -11.97 45.90 5.88
CA PRO A 26 -10.63 45.53 5.48
C PRO A 26 -10.56 44.01 5.32
N THR A 27 -10.21 43.54 4.13
CA THR A 27 -9.82 42.16 3.88
C THR A 27 -8.50 41.89 4.57
N THR A 28 -8.53 41.16 5.69
CA THR A 28 -7.33 40.58 6.29
C THR A 28 -6.82 39.48 5.35
N ALA A 29 -5.78 39.78 4.59
CA ALA A 29 -5.01 38.76 3.88
C ALA A 29 -4.41 37.81 4.92
N SER A 30 -4.85 36.56 4.91
CA SER A 30 -4.20 35.48 5.65
C SER A 30 -2.81 35.30 5.05
N ALA A 31 -1.78 35.76 5.76
CA ALA A 31 -0.41 35.44 5.44
C ALA A 31 -0.26 33.91 5.58
N GLY A 32 -0.01 33.24 4.46
CA GLY A 32 0.27 31.81 4.44
C GLY A 32 1.38 31.49 5.44
N ALA A 33 1.15 30.46 6.24
CA ALA A 33 2.19 29.89 7.08
C ALA A 33 3.37 29.53 6.16
N ALA A 34 4.48 30.23 6.34
CA ALA A 34 5.73 29.90 5.68
C ALA A 34 6.15 28.53 6.17
N ASP A 35 6.22 27.59 5.23
CA ASP A 35 6.73 26.24 5.44
C ASP A 35 8.17 26.34 5.95
N THR A 36 8.40 25.92 7.19
CA THR A 36 9.74 25.90 7.77
C THR A 36 10.50 24.73 7.16
N ALA A 37 11.13 25.00 6.02
CA ALA A 37 12.04 24.06 5.36
C ALA A 37 13.10 23.55 6.36
N HIS A 38 13.13 22.23 6.54
CA HIS A 38 14.17 21.54 7.30
C HIS A 38 15.52 21.71 6.56
N PRO A 39 16.59 22.15 7.23
CA PRO A 39 17.87 22.32 6.58
C PRO A 39 18.62 20.99 6.54
N GLY A 40 18.79 20.43 5.33
CA GLY A 40 19.82 19.45 5.01
C GLY A 40 19.31 18.11 4.49
N SER A 41 19.24 17.99 3.16
CA SER A 41 19.75 16.82 2.43
C SER A 41 19.83 17.20 0.96
N GLY A 42 20.89 16.79 0.26
CA GLY A 42 20.87 16.86 -1.20
C GLY A 42 19.66 16.08 -1.72
N THR A 43 19.07 16.50 -2.84
CA THR A 43 17.99 15.71 -3.45
C THR A 43 18.56 14.33 -3.80
N GLN A 44 18.25 13.31 -2.99
CA GLN A 44 18.67 11.92 -3.25
C GLN A 44 18.15 11.52 -4.64
N ALA A 45 19.00 10.85 -5.43
CA ALA A 45 18.67 10.52 -6.81
C ALA A 45 17.57 9.44 -6.85
N VAL A 46 16.48 9.68 -7.57
CA VAL A 46 15.49 8.64 -7.90
C VAL A 46 16.18 7.61 -8.79
N VAL A 47 16.25 6.36 -8.33
CA VAL A 47 16.90 5.24 -9.03
C VAL A 47 15.89 4.27 -9.64
N PHE A 48 14.64 4.30 -9.17
CA PHE A 48 13.52 3.60 -9.76
C PHE A 48 12.24 4.38 -9.52
N SER A 49 11.37 4.42 -10.52
CA SER A 49 10.00 4.90 -10.36
C SER A 49 9.08 4.17 -11.31
N ASP A 50 7.87 3.88 -10.85
CA ASP A 50 6.75 3.54 -11.71
C ASP A 50 5.48 4.20 -11.19
N ASP A 51 4.93 5.11 -11.98
CA ASP A 51 3.68 5.84 -11.70
C ASP A 51 2.47 5.15 -12.35
N PHE A 52 2.68 3.97 -12.95
CA PHE A 52 1.65 3.12 -13.54
C PHE A 52 0.73 3.83 -14.56
N ASP A 53 1.27 4.84 -15.24
CA ASP A 53 0.61 5.53 -16.34
C ASP A 53 0.43 4.62 -17.55
N GLY A 54 -0.79 4.56 -18.07
CA GLY A 54 -1.08 3.84 -19.30
C GLY A 54 -2.58 3.60 -19.48
N PRO A 55 -3.00 3.09 -20.66
CA PRO A 55 -4.41 2.85 -20.93
C PRO A 55 -4.95 1.70 -20.07
N ALA A 56 -6.22 1.83 -19.66
CA ALA A 56 -6.92 0.83 -18.88
C ALA A 56 -6.83 -0.57 -19.52
N GLY A 57 -6.54 -1.60 -18.72
CA GLY A 57 -6.38 -2.98 -19.17
C GLY A 57 -4.98 -3.33 -19.69
N SER A 58 -4.05 -2.37 -19.74
CA SER A 58 -2.66 -2.65 -20.11
C SER A 58 -1.93 -3.36 -18.97
N PRO A 59 -0.93 -4.22 -19.26
CA PRO A 59 -0.05 -4.73 -18.22
C PRO A 59 0.88 -3.63 -17.66
N ALA A 60 1.50 -3.88 -16.51
CA ALA A 60 2.62 -3.07 -16.01
C ALA A 60 3.81 -3.11 -16.99
N ASP A 61 4.70 -2.11 -16.90
CA ASP A 61 5.85 -2.01 -17.80
C ASP A 61 6.76 -3.23 -17.70
N SER A 62 6.80 -4.04 -18.77
CA SER A 62 7.63 -5.25 -18.85
C SER A 62 9.14 -4.98 -18.80
N GLY A 63 9.59 -3.74 -18.97
CA GLY A 63 10.96 -3.32 -18.71
C GLY A 63 11.31 -3.26 -17.22
N LYS A 64 10.30 -3.04 -16.36
CA LYS A 64 10.44 -2.89 -14.91
C LYS A 64 9.96 -4.10 -14.12
N TRP A 65 8.85 -4.70 -14.56
CA TRP A 65 8.16 -5.78 -13.86
C TRP A 65 8.11 -7.07 -14.69
N GLN A 66 8.11 -8.21 -13.99
CA GLN A 66 7.70 -9.50 -14.53
C GLN A 66 6.65 -10.13 -13.62
N THR A 67 5.77 -10.93 -14.23
CA THR A 67 4.72 -11.66 -13.51
C THR A 67 5.25 -13.03 -13.08
N GLU A 68 5.03 -13.39 -11.83
CA GLU A 68 5.19 -14.75 -11.33
C GLU A 68 3.88 -15.52 -11.51
N THR A 69 3.98 -16.79 -11.89
CA THR A 69 2.81 -17.63 -12.15
C THR A 69 2.90 -18.94 -11.40
N GLY A 70 1.78 -19.43 -10.88
CA GLY A 70 1.72 -20.67 -10.11
C GLY A 70 0.95 -20.51 -8.81
N ASP A 71 0.76 -21.62 -8.10
CA ASP A 71 0.32 -21.60 -6.72
C ASP A 71 1.50 -21.36 -5.76
N ASN A 72 1.20 -21.09 -4.49
CA ASN A 72 2.23 -20.99 -3.45
C ASN A 72 1.87 -21.89 -2.25
N VAL A 73 2.49 -23.06 -2.22
CA VAL A 73 2.28 -24.05 -1.16
C VAL A 73 3.01 -23.71 0.14
N ASP A 74 4.10 -22.94 0.09
CA ASP A 74 4.98 -22.70 1.24
C ASP A 74 4.23 -22.02 2.39
N ASN A 75 3.30 -21.12 2.04
CA ASN A 75 2.42 -20.43 2.98
C ASN A 75 0.98 -20.97 3.02
N HIS A 76 0.70 -22.08 2.32
CA HIS A 76 -0.66 -22.60 2.13
C HIS A 76 -1.63 -21.59 1.49
N GLU A 77 -1.12 -20.76 0.59
CA GLU A 77 -1.92 -19.79 -0.15
C GLU A 77 -2.88 -20.50 -1.11
N ARG A 78 -4.02 -19.88 -1.40
CA ARG A 78 -5.13 -20.48 -2.15
C ARG A 78 -5.24 -19.98 -3.59
N GLN A 79 -4.65 -18.84 -3.92
CA GLN A 79 -4.68 -18.33 -5.29
C GLN A 79 -3.72 -19.08 -6.21
N TYR A 80 -4.07 -19.09 -7.48
CA TYR A 80 -3.14 -19.25 -8.58
C TYR A 80 -2.75 -17.87 -9.10
N TYR A 81 -1.46 -17.53 -9.11
CA TYR A 81 -0.98 -16.32 -9.77
C TYR A 81 -0.97 -16.53 -11.29
N THR A 82 -1.66 -15.67 -12.03
CA THR A 82 -1.86 -15.84 -13.48
C THR A 82 -0.87 -15.02 -14.30
N PRO A 83 -0.56 -15.43 -15.54
CA PRO A 83 0.16 -14.58 -16.47
C PRO A 83 -0.73 -13.44 -17.00
N GLY A 84 -0.12 -12.50 -17.72
CA GLY A 84 -0.84 -11.49 -18.49
C GLY A 84 -1.46 -10.40 -17.61
N ALA A 85 -2.54 -9.79 -18.12
CA ALA A 85 -3.18 -8.62 -17.51
C ALA A 85 -4.52 -8.92 -16.80
N ASP A 86 -4.95 -10.18 -16.74
CA ASP A 86 -6.29 -10.55 -16.24
C ASP A 86 -6.46 -10.25 -14.74
N ASN A 87 -5.39 -10.44 -13.97
CA ASN A 87 -5.32 -10.20 -12.54
C ASN A 87 -4.40 -9.03 -12.15
N ALA A 88 -3.67 -8.42 -13.09
CA ALA A 88 -2.86 -7.22 -12.86
C ALA A 88 -2.86 -6.32 -14.10
N ALA A 89 -3.58 -5.21 -14.02
CA ALA A 89 -3.68 -4.26 -15.12
C ALA A 89 -3.69 -2.82 -14.63
N LEU A 90 -3.29 -1.91 -15.51
CA LEU A 90 -3.45 -0.48 -15.32
C LEU A 90 -4.94 -0.11 -15.39
N ASP A 91 -5.38 0.84 -14.59
CA ASP A 91 -6.78 1.29 -14.55
C ASP A 91 -7.11 2.44 -15.52
N GLY A 92 -6.10 3.04 -16.15
CA GLY A 92 -6.25 4.21 -17.00
C GLY A 92 -6.16 5.55 -16.28
N ASN A 93 -5.97 5.55 -14.96
CA ASN A 93 -5.93 6.74 -14.10
C ASN A 93 -4.62 6.82 -13.29
N GLY A 94 -3.55 6.16 -13.77
CA GLY A 94 -2.26 6.16 -13.09
C GLY A 94 -2.17 5.16 -11.94
N ASN A 95 -2.89 4.03 -11.99
CA ASN A 95 -2.74 2.98 -10.98
C ASN A 95 -2.55 1.60 -11.61
N LEU A 96 -1.71 0.79 -10.99
CA LEU A 96 -1.73 -0.66 -11.14
C LEU A 96 -2.81 -1.24 -10.21
N VAL A 97 -3.67 -2.11 -10.74
CA VAL A 97 -4.69 -2.81 -9.97
C VAL A 97 -4.43 -4.32 -10.01
N ILE A 98 -4.02 -4.86 -8.87
CA ILE A 98 -3.92 -6.31 -8.66
C ILE A 98 -5.27 -6.80 -8.12
N THR A 99 -5.93 -7.69 -8.87
CA THR A 99 -7.29 -8.16 -8.57
C THR A 99 -7.28 -9.64 -8.20
N ALA A 100 -7.67 -9.95 -6.96
CA ALA A 100 -8.00 -11.31 -6.54
C ALA A 100 -9.45 -11.64 -6.92
N ARG A 101 -9.65 -12.81 -7.53
CA ARG A 101 -10.95 -13.27 -8.04
C ARG A 101 -11.23 -14.69 -7.54
N LYS A 102 -12.52 -15.02 -7.38
CA LYS A 102 -12.98 -16.39 -7.12
C LYS A 102 -13.43 -17.02 -8.44
N GLU A 103 -12.47 -17.53 -9.20
CA GLU A 103 -12.65 -18.12 -10.52
C GLU A 103 -11.46 -19.01 -10.87
N ASN A 104 -11.61 -19.79 -11.94
CA ASN A 104 -10.53 -20.60 -12.50
C ASN A 104 -10.70 -20.75 -14.02
N PRO A 105 -10.46 -19.68 -14.80
CA PRO A 105 -10.69 -19.71 -16.24
C PRO A 105 -9.71 -20.61 -17.01
N GLY A 106 -8.58 -20.96 -16.40
CA GLY A 106 -7.52 -21.77 -17.02
C GLY A 106 -7.49 -23.23 -16.60
N ASP A 107 -8.51 -23.72 -15.88
CA ASP A 107 -8.55 -25.06 -15.27
C ASP A 107 -7.27 -25.39 -14.45
N TYR A 108 -6.70 -24.36 -13.81
CA TYR A 108 -5.48 -24.43 -13.03
C TYR A 108 -5.60 -25.44 -11.87
N GLN A 109 -4.48 -26.10 -11.57
CA GLN A 109 -4.34 -26.99 -10.43
C GLN A 109 -3.43 -26.35 -9.40
N CYS A 110 -3.89 -26.37 -8.16
CA CYS A 110 -3.20 -25.90 -6.97
C CYS A 110 -2.89 -27.11 -6.09
N TRP A 111 -2.06 -26.94 -5.05
CA TRP A 111 -1.71 -28.00 -4.10
C TRP A 111 -2.91 -28.70 -3.44
N TYR A 112 -4.08 -28.06 -3.43
CA TYR A 112 -5.34 -28.59 -2.88
C TYR A 112 -6.32 -29.13 -3.94
N GLY A 113 -5.92 -29.24 -5.21
CA GLY A 113 -6.75 -29.71 -6.32
C GLY A 113 -7.08 -28.61 -7.32
N THR A 114 -8.31 -28.58 -7.82
CA THR A 114 -8.75 -27.51 -8.74
C THR A 114 -8.69 -26.17 -8.02
N CYS A 115 -7.93 -25.21 -8.56
CA CYS A 115 -7.83 -23.88 -7.97
C CYS A 115 -9.21 -23.21 -7.91
N GLU A 116 -9.46 -22.45 -6.85
CA GLU A 116 -10.72 -21.70 -6.67
C GLU A 116 -10.54 -20.18 -6.83
N TYR A 117 -9.29 -19.71 -6.77
CA TYR A 117 -8.97 -18.29 -6.77
C TYR A 117 -7.83 -17.98 -7.73
N THR A 118 -7.89 -16.80 -8.35
CA THR A 118 -6.79 -16.23 -9.15
C THR A 118 -6.37 -14.88 -8.58
N SER A 119 -5.10 -14.54 -8.75
CA SER A 119 -4.54 -13.23 -8.40
C SER A 119 -3.28 -12.95 -9.24
N ALA A 120 -2.50 -11.92 -8.88
CA ALA A 120 -1.19 -11.67 -9.49
C ALA A 120 -0.10 -11.38 -8.46
N ARG A 121 1.13 -11.69 -8.86
CA ARG A 121 2.38 -11.36 -8.19
C ARG A 121 3.34 -10.81 -9.23
N LEU A 122 3.89 -9.64 -8.99
CA LEU A 122 4.84 -8.96 -9.86
C LEU A 122 6.13 -8.70 -9.10
N ASN A 123 7.27 -8.84 -9.77
CA ASN A 123 8.57 -8.51 -9.19
C ASN A 123 9.51 -7.82 -10.18
N THR A 124 10.59 -7.24 -9.66
CA THR A 124 11.63 -6.57 -10.45
C THR A 124 12.91 -7.40 -10.62
N ALA A 125 12.92 -8.68 -10.26
CA ALA A 125 14.14 -9.52 -10.32
C ALA A 125 14.73 -9.56 -11.73
N GLY A 126 16.05 -9.42 -11.84
CA GLY A 126 16.74 -9.31 -13.14
C GLY A 126 16.44 -8.05 -13.96
N LYS A 127 15.65 -7.10 -13.44
CA LYS A 127 15.31 -5.82 -14.08
C LYS A 127 15.78 -4.63 -13.26
N PHE A 128 15.48 -4.64 -11.96
CA PHE A 128 15.90 -3.64 -10.99
C PHE A 128 16.15 -4.30 -9.64
N THR A 129 17.33 -4.00 -9.08
CA THR A 129 17.68 -4.29 -7.70
C THR A 129 18.33 -3.08 -7.08
N GLN A 130 18.21 -2.95 -5.76
CA GLN A 130 18.77 -1.85 -5.00
C GLN A 130 19.41 -2.36 -3.72
N THR A 131 20.50 -1.73 -3.31
CA THR A 131 21.03 -1.82 -1.95
C THR A 131 20.89 -0.46 -1.29
N HIS A 132 20.24 -0.41 -0.12
CA HIS A 132 20.01 0.83 0.65
C HIS A 132 19.18 1.89 -0.07
N GLY A 133 18.78 2.94 0.66
CA GLY A 133 17.95 4.03 0.18
C GLY A 133 16.55 4.04 0.75
N HIS A 134 15.74 4.92 0.20
CA HIS A 134 14.33 5.06 0.56
C HIS A 134 13.49 4.33 -0.48
N VAL A 135 12.68 3.37 -0.03
CA VAL A 135 11.80 2.55 -0.88
C VAL A 135 10.37 2.78 -0.41
N GLU A 136 9.51 3.28 -1.29
CA GLU A 136 8.10 3.54 -0.94
C GLU A 136 7.12 3.12 -2.04
N ALA A 137 5.91 2.80 -1.62
CA ALA A 137 4.77 2.60 -2.50
C ALA A 137 3.52 3.25 -1.90
N ARG A 138 2.73 3.91 -2.75
CA ARG A 138 1.41 4.44 -2.36
C ARG A 138 0.32 3.45 -2.75
N VAL A 139 -0.27 2.82 -1.75
CA VAL A 139 -1.14 1.64 -1.93
C VAL A 139 -2.45 1.82 -1.18
N LYS A 140 -3.55 1.44 -1.81
CA LYS A 140 -4.83 1.15 -1.16
C LYS A 140 -5.03 -0.36 -1.13
N VAL A 141 -5.06 -0.94 0.06
CA VAL A 141 -5.18 -2.39 0.26
C VAL A 141 -6.65 -2.86 0.16
N PRO A 142 -6.91 -4.14 -0.15
CA PRO A 142 -8.25 -4.73 -0.01
C PRO A 142 -8.61 -4.96 1.46
N ARG A 143 -9.83 -5.46 1.68
CA ARG A 143 -10.27 -5.94 3.01
C ARG A 143 -11.01 -7.26 2.90
N GLY A 144 -11.20 -7.92 4.05
CA GLY A 144 -12.00 -9.14 4.15
C GLY A 144 -11.15 -10.35 4.49
N GLN A 145 -11.78 -11.29 5.20
CA GLN A 145 -11.15 -12.51 5.67
C GLN A 145 -10.38 -13.21 4.53
N GLY A 146 -9.14 -13.61 4.82
CA GLY A 146 -8.26 -14.31 3.89
C GLY A 146 -7.58 -13.45 2.81
N MET A 147 -7.77 -12.14 2.77
CA MET A 147 -6.95 -11.27 1.90
C MET A 147 -5.59 -11.00 2.53
N TRP A 148 -4.54 -11.07 1.72
CA TRP A 148 -3.16 -10.80 2.16
C TRP A 148 -2.38 -10.03 1.08
N PRO A 149 -2.58 -8.71 0.98
CA PRO A 149 -1.76 -7.83 0.16
C PRO A 149 -0.36 -7.67 0.76
N ALA A 150 0.66 -7.58 -0.10
CA ALA A 150 2.04 -7.33 0.33
C ALA A 150 2.79 -6.43 -0.66
N PHE A 151 3.59 -5.52 -0.10
CA PHE A 151 4.70 -4.83 -0.76
C PHE A 151 5.97 -5.15 0.01
N TRP A 152 6.91 -5.84 -0.65
CA TRP A 152 8.03 -6.49 0.03
C TRP A 152 9.21 -6.65 -0.91
N MET A 153 10.33 -7.12 -0.36
CA MET A 153 11.60 -7.21 -1.06
C MET A 153 12.31 -8.51 -0.71
N LEU A 154 13.05 -9.06 -1.67
CA LEU A 154 13.79 -10.31 -1.49
C LEU A 154 15.22 -10.16 -2.00
N GLY A 155 16.17 -10.80 -1.31
CA GLY A 155 17.58 -10.75 -1.73
C GLY A 155 17.78 -11.33 -3.13
N ASP A 156 18.48 -10.58 -3.99
CA ASP A 156 18.73 -10.97 -5.40
C ASP A 156 19.55 -12.27 -5.52
N ASP A 157 20.26 -12.63 -4.45
CA ASP A 157 21.01 -13.88 -4.36
C ASP A 157 20.16 -15.10 -4.00
N ILE A 158 18.81 -15.00 -3.97
CA ILE A 158 17.89 -16.11 -3.67
C ILE A 158 18.18 -17.39 -4.45
N GLY A 159 18.54 -17.30 -5.73
CA GLY A 159 18.87 -18.48 -6.54
C GLY A 159 20.14 -19.22 -6.08
N SER A 160 21.02 -18.57 -5.33
CA SER A 160 22.29 -19.13 -4.83
C SER A 160 22.32 -19.36 -3.32
N ALA A 161 21.72 -18.47 -2.54
CA ALA A 161 21.66 -18.54 -1.09
C ALA A 161 20.44 -19.33 -0.59
N GLY A 162 19.32 -19.27 -1.33
CA GLY A 162 18.02 -19.80 -0.90
C GLY A 162 17.40 -18.97 0.24
N TRP A 163 16.11 -19.16 0.46
CA TRP A 163 15.42 -18.57 1.60
C TRP A 163 15.64 -19.43 2.87
N PRO A 164 15.85 -18.85 4.07
CA PRO A 164 15.83 -17.41 4.41
C PRO A 164 17.20 -16.72 4.30
N ALA A 165 18.23 -17.38 3.78
CA ALA A 165 19.59 -16.81 3.71
C ALA A 165 19.72 -15.64 2.73
N CYS A 166 18.86 -15.58 1.71
CA CYS A 166 18.74 -14.42 0.84
C CYS A 166 18.25 -13.16 1.59
N GLY A 167 17.54 -13.33 2.70
CA GLY A 167 16.89 -12.22 3.40
C GLY A 167 15.62 -11.77 2.69
N GLU A 168 14.72 -11.19 3.48
CA GLU A 168 13.42 -10.67 3.08
C GLU A 168 13.11 -9.42 3.92
N ILE A 169 12.58 -8.38 3.27
CA ILE A 169 12.13 -7.15 3.93
C ILE A 169 10.70 -6.89 3.51
N ASP A 170 9.77 -7.06 4.43
CA ASP A 170 8.35 -6.79 4.23
C ASP A 170 8.10 -5.33 4.56
N VAL A 171 7.93 -4.50 3.53
CA VAL A 171 7.67 -3.05 3.69
C VAL A 171 6.25 -2.85 4.22
N MET A 172 5.29 -3.60 3.70
CA MET A 172 3.92 -3.64 4.17
C MET A 172 3.30 -5.01 3.89
N GLU A 173 2.73 -5.60 4.93
CA GLU A 173 1.75 -6.66 4.83
C GLU A 173 0.48 -6.25 5.58
N ASN A 174 -0.69 -6.64 5.05
CA ASN A 174 -1.95 -6.60 5.79
C ASN A 174 -2.61 -7.98 5.74
N VAL A 175 -3.34 -8.34 6.79
CA VAL A 175 -4.31 -9.45 6.75
C VAL A 175 -5.70 -8.87 6.85
N GLY A 176 -6.59 -9.25 5.93
CA GLY A 176 -7.85 -8.54 5.72
C GLY A 176 -8.87 -8.65 6.86
N PHE A 177 -8.61 -9.48 7.89
CA PHE A 177 -9.38 -9.49 9.15
C PHE A 177 -8.92 -8.42 10.16
N GLU A 178 -7.76 -7.80 9.95
CA GLU A 178 -7.23 -6.63 10.68
C GLU A 178 -7.15 -5.42 9.74
N PRO A 179 -8.29 -4.86 9.28
CA PRO A 179 -8.30 -3.89 8.19
C PRO A 179 -7.60 -2.57 8.50
N ASN A 180 -7.35 -2.27 9.78
CA ASN A 180 -6.71 -1.04 10.25
C ASN A 180 -5.24 -1.25 10.71
N THR A 181 -4.65 -2.41 10.46
CA THR A 181 -3.30 -2.76 10.90
C THR A 181 -2.44 -3.27 9.75
N VAL A 182 -1.21 -2.79 9.64
CA VAL A 182 -0.18 -3.33 8.76
C VAL A 182 1.01 -3.84 9.57
N HIS A 183 1.81 -4.70 8.97
CA HIS A 183 2.99 -5.31 9.56
C HIS A 183 4.20 -5.02 8.67
N GLY A 184 5.32 -4.66 9.30
CA GLY A 184 6.61 -4.61 8.62
C GLY A 184 7.57 -5.57 9.32
N THR A 185 8.30 -6.36 8.55
CA THR A 185 9.03 -7.51 9.06
C THR A 185 10.35 -7.68 8.32
N VAL A 186 11.34 -8.26 8.98
CA VAL A 186 12.52 -8.82 8.32
C VAL A 186 12.60 -10.30 8.60
N HIS A 187 12.99 -11.05 7.56
CA HIS A 187 13.33 -12.47 7.69
C HIS A 187 14.78 -12.72 7.28
N GLY A 188 15.45 -13.59 8.04
CA GLY A 188 16.83 -14.00 7.78
C GLY A 188 17.21 -15.29 8.52
N PRO A 189 18.47 -15.75 8.41
CA PRO A 189 18.92 -16.98 9.05
C PRO A 189 18.75 -16.93 10.57
N GLY A 190 17.88 -17.78 11.11
CA GLY A 190 17.60 -17.84 12.55
C GLY A 190 16.50 -16.88 13.03
N TYR A 191 15.87 -16.12 12.13
CA TYR A 191 14.74 -15.22 12.40
C TYR A 191 13.83 -15.12 11.18
N SER A 192 13.11 -16.20 10.85
CA SER A 192 12.26 -16.27 9.65
C SER A 192 10.94 -17.01 9.90
N GLY A 193 10.02 -16.99 8.93
CA GLY A 193 8.68 -17.54 9.07
C GLY A 193 7.94 -16.85 10.24
N SER A 194 7.29 -17.62 11.11
CA SER A 194 6.66 -17.07 12.32
C SER A 194 7.63 -16.42 13.32
N GLY A 195 8.95 -16.60 13.12
CA GLY A 195 10.02 -15.97 13.90
C GLY A 195 10.65 -14.75 13.22
N GLY A 196 10.02 -14.21 12.17
CA GLY A 196 10.41 -12.92 11.60
C GLY A 196 10.40 -11.81 12.65
N ILE A 197 11.27 -10.82 12.48
CA ILE A 197 11.41 -9.71 13.44
C ILE A 197 10.71 -8.50 12.84
N GLY A 198 9.60 -8.11 13.44
CA GLY A 198 8.76 -7.04 12.92
C GLY A 198 7.93 -6.36 14.00
N ALA A 199 7.11 -5.42 13.57
CA ALA A 199 6.13 -4.74 14.39
C ALA A 199 4.88 -4.45 13.57
N ALA A 200 3.76 -4.37 14.27
CA ALA A 200 2.50 -3.91 13.71
C ALA A 200 2.36 -2.39 13.86
N TYR A 201 1.69 -1.76 12.90
CA TYR A 201 1.23 -0.38 12.97
C TYR A 201 -0.28 -0.35 12.72
N SER A 202 -1.04 0.22 13.66
CA SER A 202 -2.47 0.45 13.49
C SER A 202 -2.75 1.94 13.32
N THR A 203 -3.68 2.29 12.44
CA THR A 203 -4.12 3.67 12.25
C THR A 203 -4.62 4.26 13.58
N PRO A 204 -4.21 5.49 13.98
CA PRO A 204 -4.56 6.05 15.29
C PRO A 204 -6.07 6.25 15.53
N ASP A 205 -6.85 6.48 14.48
CA ASP A 205 -8.29 6.71 14.52
C ASP A 205 -9.12 5.43 14.27
N GLY A 206 -8.46 4.31 14.00
CA GLY A 206 -9.09 3.03 13.68
C GLY A 206 -9.65 2.93 12.25
N ALA A 207 -9.32 3.87 11.35
CA ALA A 207 -9.69 3.78 9.94
C ALA A 207 -9.09 2.55 9.27
N ALA A 208 -9.79 1.97 8.30
CA ALA A 208 -9.21 0.85 7.56
C ALA A 208 -8.22 1.38 6.52
N PHE A 209 -7.07 0.71 6.34
CA PHE A 209 -6.15 0.97 5.23
C PHE A 209 -6.79 0.73 3.85
N ALA A 210 -7.93 0.05 3.83
CA ALA A 210 -8.71 -0.16 2.63
C ALA A 210 -9.67 1.00 2.30
N ASP A 211 -9.77 2.03 3.14
CA ASP A 211 -10.64 3.21 2.93
C ASP A 211 -9.97 4.25 2.01
N ASP A 212 -8.63 4.38 2.04
CA ASP A 212 -7.88 5.34 1.24
C ASP A 212 -6.49 4.78 0.85
N PHE A 213 -5.75 5.50 0.01
CA PHE A 213 -4.35 5.24 -0.26
C PHE A 213 -3.47 5.74 0.89
N HIS A 214 -2.48 4.92 1.22
CA HIS A 214 -1.45 5.23 2.21
C HIS A 214 -0.06 5.00 1.60
N VAL A 215 0.93 5.76 2.08
CA VAL A 215 2.33 5.58 1.69
C VAL A 215 2.98 4.63 2.68
N PHE A 216 3.46 3.49 2.18
CA PHE A 216 4.23 2.51 2.96
C PHE A 216 5.69 2.57 2.51
N ALA A 217 6.59 2.78 3.46
CA ALA A 217 7.99 3.02 3.12
C ALA A 217 8.97 2.40 4.11
N ILE A 218 10.18 2.15 3.60
CA ILE A 218 11.38 1.93 4.42
C ILE A 218 12.47 2.94 4.10
N ASP A 219 13.17 3.39 5.13
CA ASP A 219 14.50 3.98 5.04
C ASP A 219 15.52 2.91 5.41
N TRP A 220 16.30 2.46 4.42
CA TRP A 220 17.24 1.36 4.55
C TRP A 220 18.67 1.86 4.37
N SER A 221 19.50 1.67 5.39
CA SER A 221 20.91 2.07 5.39
C SER A 221 21.79 0.92 5.89
N PRO A 222 23.14 1.02 5.78
CA PRO A 222 24.02 0.07 6.44
C PRO A 222 23.67 -0.10 7.93
N GLY A 223 23.29 -1.31 8.32
CA GLY A 223 22.97 -1.66 9.71
C GLY A 223 21.66 -1.09 10.29
N ALA A 224 20.77 -0.50 9.49
CA ALA A 224 19.44 -0.11 9.96
C ALA A 224 18.38 -0.15 8.85
N ILE A 225 17.17 -0.55 9.20
CA ILE A 225 15.97 -0.41 8.37
C ILE A 225 14.90 0.23 9.25
N SER A 226 14.28 1.32 8.81
CA SER A 226 13.17 1.98 9.51
C SER A 226 11.92 1.97 8.66
N TRP A 227 10.78 1.56 9.23
CA TRP A 227 9.51 1.49 8.51
C TRP A 227 8.64 2.68 8.89
N SER A 228 7.91 3.20 7.91
CA SER A 228 6.93 4.25 8.11
C SER A 228 5.63 4.04 7.34
N VAL A 229 4.57 4.63 7.88
CA VAL A 229 3.26 4.75 7.23
C VAL A 229 2.87 6.22 7.19
N ASP A 230 2.64 6.76 5.99
CA ASP A 230 2.37 8.18 5.75
C ASP A 230 3.43 9.10 6.39
N GLY A 231 4.70 8.69 6.32
CA GLY A 231 5.85 9.39 6.92
C GLY A 231 6.00 9.21 8.43
N ASN A 232 5.10 8.48 9.10
CA ASN A 232 5.20 8.19 10.53
C ASN A 232 6.03 6.93 10.76
N VAL A 233 7.28 7.09 11.18
CA VAL A 233 8.15 5.95 11.54
C VAL A 233 7.58 5.22 12.76
N TYR A 234 7.37 3.91 12.64
CA TYR A 234 6.80 3.09 13.72
C TYR A 234 7.73 1.99 14.23
N GLN A 235 8.81 1.67 13.51
CA GLN A 235 9.87 0.79 13.99
C GLN A 235 11.18 1.01 13.25
N THR A 236 12.27 0.62 13.91
CA THR A 236 13.61 0.48 13.32
C THR A 236 14.20 -0.85 13.76
N ARG A 237 14.85 -1.57 12.84
CA ARG A 237 15.59 -2.81 13.09
C ARG A 237 17.05 -2.66 12.71
N THR A 238 17.91 -3.26 13.50
CA THR A 238 19.37 -3.20 13.42
C THR A 238 19.98 -4.59 13.63
N PRO A 239 21.28 -4.78 13.34
CA PRO A 239 21.98 -6.02 13.68
C PRO A 239 21.91 -6.42 15.16
N ALA A 240 21.65 -5.49 16.08
CA ALA A 240 21.48 -5.80 17.49
C ALA A 240 20.16 -6.56 17.78
N ASP A 241 19.15 -6.40 16.92
CA ASP A 241 17.83 -6.99 17.10
C ASP A 241 17.78 -8.47 16.68
N VAL A 242 18.72 -8.93 15.84
CA VAL A 242 18.71 -10.30 15.31
C VAL A 242 19.38 -11.33 16.25
N GLY A 243 19.66 -10.97 17.49
CA GLY A 243 20.09 -11.91 18.54
C GLY A 243 21.42 -12.62 18.27
N GLY A 244 22.34 -11.97 17.54
CA GLY A 244 23.63 -12.52 17.15
C GLY A 244 23.58 -13.41 15.89
N ASN A 245 22.40 -13.56 15.26
CA ASN A 245 22.30 -14.15 13.94
C ASN A 245 22.89 -13.22 12.86
N PRO A 246 23.18 -13.74 11.64
CA PRO A 246 23.66 -12.91 10.55
C PRO A 246 22.67 -11.82 10.12
N TRP A 247 23.13 -10.57 10.04
CA TRP A 247 22.42 -9.48 9.35
C TRP A 247 22.64 -9.63 7.84
N VAL A 248 21.57 -9.91 7.08
CA VAL A 248 21.66 -10.25 5.64
C VAL A 248 21.09 -9.16 4.73
N PHE A 249 21.01 -7.92 5.20
CA PHE A 249 20.37 -6.80 4.49
C PHE A 249 21.39 -5.77 3.98
N ASP A 250 22.65 -6.15 3.78
CA ASP A 250 23.69 -5.28 3.19
C ASP A 250 24.10 -5.81 1.80
N LYS A 251 23.11 -6.01 0.94
CA LYS A 251 23.24 -6.55 -0.42
C LYS A 251 22.03 -6.15 -1.29
N PRO A 252 22.05 -6.40 -2.61
CA PRO A 252 20.93 -6.03 -3.48
C PRO A 252 19.65 -6.84 -3.21
N PHE A 253 18.51 -6.17 -3.23
CA PHE A 253 17.17 -6.73 -3.13
C PHE A 253 16.33 -6.28 -4.34
N PHE A 254 15.40 -7.13 -4.78
CA PHE A 254 14.37 -6.76 -5.77
C PHE A 254 13.01 -6.54 -5.10
N LEU A 255 12.13 -5.78 -5.75
CA LEU A 255 10.81 -5.42 -5.24
C LEU A 255 9.76 -6.46 -5.66
N ILE A 256 8.74 -6.66 -4.82
CA ILE A 256 7.62 -7.57 -5.07
C ILE A 256 6.31 -6.88 -4.64
N LEU A 257 5.29 -7.02 -5.49
CA LEU A 257 3.90 -6.66 -5.22
C LEU A 257 3.03 -7.88 -5.45
N ASN A 258 2.17 -8.25 -4.49
CA ASN A 258 1.17 -9.28 -4.70
C ASN A 258 -0.06 -9.09 -3.83
N LEU A 259 -1.12 -9.78 -4.22
CA LEU A 259 -2.31 -9.99 -3.39
C LEU A 259 -2.54 -11.49 -3.24
N ALA A 260 -2.08 -12.06 -2.13
CA ALA A 260 -2.38 -13.45 -1.79
C ALA A 260 -3.83 -13.59 -1.30
N VAL A 261 -4.36 -14.81 -1.44
CA VAL A 261 -5.68 -15.23 -0.97
C VAL A 261 -5.48 -16.47 -0.12
N GLY A 262 -5.92 -16.46 1.12
CA GLY A 262 -5.69 -17.56 2.04
C GLY A 262 -4.24 -17.63 2.53
N GLY A 263 -3.96 -18.65 3.33
CA GLY A 263 -2.64 -18.89 3.91
C GLY A 263 -2.70 -19.13 5.41
N TYR A 264 -1.60 -19.60 5.98
CA TYR A 264 -1.51 -19.91 7.41
C TYR A 264 -1.83 -18.72 8.30
N TRP A 265 -1.35 -17.53 7.92
CA TRP A 265 -1.52 -16.31 8.71
C TRP A 265 -2.87 -15.61 8.49
N PRO A 266 -3.27 -15.26 7.25
CA PRO A 266 -4.57 -14.60 7.03
C PRO A 266 -5.76 -15.54 7.28
N GLY A 267 -5.55 -16.87 7.27
CA GLY A 267 -6.62 -17.86 7.19
C GLY A 267 -7.28 -17.87 5.81
N ASP A 268 -8.13 -18.85 5.52
CA ASP A 268 -8.83 -18.91 4.23
C ASP A 268 -9.97 -17.86 4.16
N PRO A 269 -10.38 -17.43 2.94
CA PRO A 269 -11.62 -16.71 2.75
C PRO A 269 -12.83 -17.47 3.30
N ASP A 270 -13.81 -16.76 3.84
CA ASP A 270 -15.06 -17.34 4.33
C ASP A 270 -16.29 -16.63 3.71
N GLY A 271 -17.49 -16.89 4.25
CA GLY A 271 -18.73 -16.29 3.76
C GLY A 271 -18.81 -14.77 3.90
N SER A 272 -17.88 -14.12 4.60
CA SER A 272 -17.79 -12.66 4.72
C SER A 272 -16.91 -12.02 3.63
N THR A 273 -16.11 -12.81 2.91
CA THR A 273 -15.19 -12.30 1.89
C THR A 273 -15.92 -12.08 0.56
N ASN A 274 -16.04 -10.82 0.15
CA ASN A 274 -16.66 -10.45 -1.12
C ASN A 274 -15.61 -10.38 -2.22
N PHE A 275 -15.77 -11.14 -3.30
CA PHE A 275 -14.92 -11.05 -4.49
C PHE A 275 -15.59 -10.25 -5.62
N PRO A 276 -14.82 -9.57 -6.48
CA PRO A 276 -13.35 -9.45 -6.45
C PRO A 276 -12.84 -8.52 -5.35
N GLN A 277 -11.57 -8.69 -4.98
CA GLN A 277 -10.82 -7.78 -4.10
C GLN A 277 -9.65 -7.19 -4.85
N GLN A 278 -9.29 -5.94 -4.53
CA GLN A 278 -8.29 -5.18 -5.28
C GLN A 278 -7.26 -4.54 -4.35
N MET A 279 -5.99 -4.77 -4.65
CA MET A 279 -4.88 -3.94 -4.20
C MET A 279 -4.58 -2.94 -5.32
N THR A 280 -4.73 -1.65 -5.01
CA THR A 280 -4.48 -0.57 -5.97
C THR A 280 -3.20 0.14 -5.60
N VAL A 281 -2.27 0.27 -6.54
CA VAL A 281 -0.96 0.89 -6.36
C VAL A 281 -0.88 2.10 -7.28
N ASP A 282 -0.73 3.28 -6.69
CA ASP A 282 -0.60 4.56 -7.40
C ASP A 282 0.84 4.70 -7.94
N TYR A 283 1.84 4.45 -7.09
CA TYR A 283 3.22 4.43 -7.53
C TYR A 283 4.12 3.53 -6.68
N VAL A 284 5.29 3.22 -7.22
CA VAL A 284 6.45 2.67 -6.48
C VAL A 284 7.69 3.49 -6.82
N HIS A 285 8.30 4.11 -5.82
CA HIS A 285 9.50 4.94 -5.98
C HIS A 285 10.65 4.45 -5.10
N VAL A 286 11.87 4.58 -5.62
CA VAL A 286 13.10 4.30 -4.88
C VAL A 286 14.09 5.43 -5.09
N THR A 287 14.62 5.98 -4.01
CA THR A 287 15.75 6.94 -4.05
C THR A 287 16.99 6.30 -3.46
N ALA A 288 18.15 6.57 -4.06
CA ALA A 288 19.43 6.05 -3.60
C ALA A 288 19.75 6.57 -2.19
N GLY A 289 20.22 5.67 -1.32
CA GLY A 289 20.81 6.03 -0.03
C GLY A 289 22.24 6.56 -0.18
N ASP A 290 22.70 7.26 0.85
CA ASP A 290 24.08 7.74 0.98
C ASP A 290 25.11 6.60 1.22
#